data_AF-A0A429ZUC9-F1
#
_entry.id   AF-A0A429ZUC9-F1
#
_cell.length_a   1.000
_cell.length_b   1.000
_cell.length_c   1.000
_cell.angle_alpha   90.00
_cell.angle_beta   90.00
_cell.angle_gamma   90.00
#
_symmetry.space_group_name_H-M   'P 1'
#
loop_
_entity.id
_entity.type
_entity.pdbx_description
1 polymer ?
#
loop_
_entity_poly.entity_id
_entity_poly.type
_entity_poly.pdbx_seq_one_letter_code
_entity_poly.pdbx_strand_id
1 'polypeptide(L)'
;MKKKQRLIRQFIWGFVAFAITIFLSGFIILLIIQHTIFSGDYYLKQADKTDYFQKVHKEVIVSIQDLGRGSGIPPKVLSNAIEQKQVTTDMTMYLKHALNQEDFQPQKEPVQNLIEKKVTVYAKEKSGKLSKQELDGINYFTEEAYKQYISYLKIPFLAALGQKIGTFNQQIMLFLISLGLGTVILSGMLIFLLYKRLFMLLRYLSFAFSGTGLILITMPLIIITSKVINRLSIQQPSLYTLMTTVLKGSLIRLIVLGSLFIIISLILSYSSVQLRKKEVAARVRRKRKKKY
;
A
#
# COMPACT_ATOMS: atom_id res chain seq x y z
N MET A 1 -17.36 19.01 -47.90
CA MET A 1 -16.49 19.56 -46.82
C MET A 1 -17.03 19.42 -45.38
N LYS A 2 -18.32 19.61 -45.08
CA LYS A 2 -18.87 19.62 -43.69
C LYS A 2 -18.78 18.29 -42.91
N LYS A 3 -18.74 17.12 -43.58
CA LYS A 3 -18.66 15.78 -42.94
C LYS A 3 -17.26 15.48 -42.36
N LYS A 4 -16.20 15.79 -43.12
CA LYS A 4 -14.79 15.61 -42.71
C LYS A 4 -14.44 16.44 -41.47
N GLN A 5 -14.85 17.72 -41.46
CA GLN A 5 -14.65 18.62 -40.30
C GLN A 5 -15.43 18.20 -39.04
N ARG A 6 -16.55 17.49 -39.19
CA ARG A 6 -17.33 16.96 -38.05
C ARG A 6 -16.65 15.72 -37.45
N LEU A 7 -16.13 14.84 -38.29
CA LEU A 7 -15.39 13.65 -37.87
C LEU A 7 -14.11 14.03 -37.12
N ILE A 8 -13.34 15.00 -37.64
CA ILE A 8 -12.13 15.51 -36.97
C ILE A 8 -12.44 16.05 -35.58
N ARG A 9 -13.52 16.83 -35.41
CA ARG A 9 -13.91 17.33 -34.07
C ARG A 9 -14.30 16.21 -33.10
N GLN A 10 -15.01 15.19 -33.57
CA GLN A 10 -15.39 14.05 -32.74
C GLN A 10 -14.17 13.23 -32.32
N PHE A 11 -13.18 13.10 -33.20
CA PHE A 11 -11.90 12.48 -32.89
C PHE A 11 -11.13 13.27 -31.82
N ILE A 12 -11.03 14.60 -31.97
CA ILE A 12 -10.36 15.47 -30.98
C ILE A 12 -11.01 15.31 -29.60
N TRP A 13 -12.34 15.37 -29.50
CA TRP A 13 -13.03 15.19 -28.21
C TRP A 13 -12.84 13.80 -27.61
N GLY A 14 -12.82 12.76 -28.44
CA GLY A 14 -12.51 11.40 -28.01
C GLY A 14 -11.08 11.27 -27.49
N PHE A 15 -10.12 11.88 -28.18
CA PHE A 15 -8.71 11.90 -27.78
C PHE A 15 -8.51 12.62 -26.45
N VAL A 16 -9.19 13.77 -26.24
CA VAL A 16 -9.14 14.48 -24.96
C VAL A 16 -9.73 13.64 -23.83
N ALA A 17 -10.87 12.97 -24.05
CA ALA A 17 -11.45 12.07 -23.05
C ALA A 17 -10.54 10.86 -22.73
N PHE A 18 -9.84 10.33 -23.74
CA PHE A 18 -8.84 9.29 -23.56
C PHE A 18 -7.63 9.80 -22.75
N ALA A 19 -7.14 11.01 -23.03
CA ALA A 19 -6.07 11.61 -22.24
C ALA A 19 -6.49 11.82 -20.78
N ILE A 20 -7.72 12.30 -20.52
CA ILE A 20 -8.26 12.41 -19.16
C ILE A 20 -8.26 11.04 -18.46
N THR A 21 -8.63 9.97 -19.18
CA THR A 21 -8.63 8.60 -18.64
C THR A 21 -7.25 8.21 -18.11
N ILE A 22 -6.20 8.43 -18.89
CA ILE A 22 -4.82 8.07 -18.51
C ILE A 22 -4.37 8.89 -17.30
N PHE A 23 -4.53 10.22 -17.35
CA PHE A 23 -4.09 11.11 -16.29
C PHE A 23 -4.81 10.82 -14.97
N LEU A 24 -6.15 10.65 -15.03
CA LEU A 24 -6.95 10.36 -13.86
C LEU A 24 -6.64 8.97 -13.28
N SER A 25 -6.45 7.96 -14.13
CA SER A 25 -6.08 6.61 -13.66
C SER A 25 -4.72 6.62 -12.96
N GLY A 26 -3.71 7.25 -13.58
CA GLY A 26 -2.39 7.39 -12.99
C GLY A 26 -2.42 8.14 -11.66
N PHE A 27 -3.19 9.22 -11.58
CA PHE A 27 -3.38 10.00 -10.36
C PHE A 27 -3.96 9.16 -9.23
N ILE A 28 -5.05 8.42 -9.48
CA ILE A 28 -5.70 7.57 -8.47
C ILE A 28 -4.79 6.41 -8.04
N ILE A 29 -4.07 5.78 -8.97
CA ILE A 29 -3.13 4.70 -8.67
C ILE A 29 -2.05 5.18 -7.70
N LEU A 30 -1.42 6.33 -8.00
CA LEU A 30 -0.37 6.88 -7.15
C LEU A 30 -0.89 7.32 -5.78
N LEU A 31 -2.06 7.94 -5.71
CA LEU A 31 -2.69 8.29 -4.44
C LEU A 31 -2.88 7.06 -3.55
N ILE A 32 -3.36 5.95 -4.12
CA ILE A 32 -3.55 4.72 -3.35
C ILE A 32 -2.21 4.15 -2.90
N ILE A 33 -1.20 4.11 -3.78
CA ILE A 33 0.15 3.64 -3.42
C ILE A 33 0.71 4.48 -2.26
N GLN A 34 0.61 5.80 -2.34
CA GLN A 34 1.08 6.73 -1.32
C GLN A 34 0.39 6.50 0.04
N HIS A 35 -0.94 6.32 0.04
CA HIS A 35 -1.72 6.05 1.25
C HIS A 35 -1.73 4.58 1.70
N THR A 36 -1.02 3.68 1.01
CA THR A 36 -0.92 2.26 1.37
C THR A 36 0.52 1.81 1.49
N ILE A 37 1.16 1.49 0.37
CA ILE A 37 2.48 0.87 0.30
C ILE A 37 3.56 1.80 0.88
N PHE A 38 3.36 3.11 0.81
CA PHE A 38 4.31 4.11 1.32
C PHE A 38 3.91 4.72 2.67
N SER A 39 2.89 4.17 3.35
CA SER A 39 2.40 4.70 4.61
C SER A 39 2.65 3.74 5.77
N GLY A 40 3.49 4.13 6.73
CA GLY A 40 3.75 3.36 7.95
C GLY A 40 2.48 3.05 8.74
N ASP A 41 1.56 4.00 8.82
CA ASP A 41 0.25 3.81 9.46
C ASP A 41 -0.57 2.70 8.80
N TYR A 42 -0.45 2.53 7.48
CA TYR A 42 -1.11 1.43 6.80
C TYR A 42 -0.48 0.09 7.17
N TYR A 43 0.85 -0.01 7.26
CA TYR A 43 1.51 -1.23 7.75
C TYR A 43 1.10 -1.55 9.19
N LEU A 44 1.06 -0.56 10.08
CA LEU A 44 0.60 -0.74 11.47
C LEU A 44 -0.82 -1.30 11.53
N LYS A 45 -1.75 -0.71 10.76
CA LYS A 45 -3.14 -1.22 10.67
C LYS A 45 -3.21 -2.65 10.13
N GLN A 46 -2.35 -3.04 9.19
CA GLN A 46 -2.33 -4.42 8.69
C GLN A 46 -1.61 -5.37 9.66
N ALA A 47 -0.62 -4.88 10.40
CA ALA A 47 0.07 -5.65 11.44
C ALA A 47 -0.91 -6.04 12.55
N ASP A 48 -1.73 -5.10 13.00
CA ASP A 48 -2.80 -5.36 13.98
C ASP A 48 -3.81 -6.39 13.44
N LYS A 49 -4.27 -6.22 12.19
CA LYS A 49 -5.24 -7.14 11.55
C LYS A 49 -4.72 -8.57 11.35
N THR A 50 -3.42 -8.77 11.30
CA THR A 50 -2.81 -10.07 11.00
C THR A 50 -2.16 -10.71 12.22
N ASP A 51 -2.33 -10.12 13.41
CA ASP A 51 -1.63 -10.48 14.65
C ASP A 51 -0.10 -10.54 14.45
N TYR A 52 0.43 -9.66 13.61
CA TYR A 52 1.81 -9.73 13.15
C TYR A 52 2.79 -9.64 14.33
N PHE A 53 2.60 -8.69 15.25
CA PHE A 53 3.47 -8.51 16.41
C PHE A 53 3.49 -9.75 17.31
N GLN A 54 2.34 -10.40 17.51
CA GLN A 54 2.26 -11.62 18.31
C GLN A 54 2.95 -12.80 17.61
N LYS A 55 2.81 -12.91 16.28
CA LYS A 55 3.47 -13.96 15.50
C LYS A 55 4.99 -13.78 15.49
N VAL A 56 5.47 -12.55 15.31
CA VAL A 56 6.92 -12.25 15.39
C VAL A 56 7.46 -12.55 16.78
N HIS A 57 6.75 -12.18 17.85
CA HIS A 57 7.17 -12.54 19.22
C HIS A 57 7.35 -14.05 19.39
N LYS A 58 6.41 -14.86 18.90
CA LYS A 58 6.53 -16.33 18.93
C LYS A 58 7.71 -16.84 18.11
N GLU A 59 7.89 -16.34 16.89
CA GLU A 59 8.99 -16.74 16.00
C GLU A 59 10.37 -16.40 16.60
N VAL A 60 10.51 -15.21 17.20
CA VAL A 60 11.72 -14.78 17.91
C VAL A 60 12.02 -15.69 19.09
N ILE A 61 11.03 -15.97 19.94
CA ILE A 61 11.23 -16.84 21.12
C ILE A 61 11.65 -18.25 20.69
N VAL A 62 11.01 -18.83 19.68
CA VAL A 62 11.40 -20.14 19.13
C VAL A 62 12.84 -20.09 18.62
N SER A 63 13.21 -19.03 17.90
CA SER A 63 14.55 -18.91 17.37
C SER A 63 15.64 -18.77 18.45
N ILE A 64 15.35 -18.06 19.54
CA ILE A 64 16.26 -17.95 20.70
C ILE A 64 16.33 -19.28 21.46
N GLN A 65 15.21 -20.01 21.56
CA GLN A 65 15.19 -21.36 22.14
C GLN A 65 16.03 -22.35 21.34
N ASP A 66 15.95 -22.30 20.00
CA ASP A 66 16.73 -23.16 19.12
C ASP A 66 18.23 -22.86 19.24
N LEU A 67 18.62 -21.58 19.32
CA LEU A 67 19.98 -21.16 19.66
C LEU A 67 20.40 -21.73 21.03
N GLY A 68 19.54 -21.60 22.04
CA GLY A 68 19.78 -22.09 23.39
C GLY A 68 19.97 -23.60 23.49
N ARG A 69 19.25 -24.38 22.67
CA ARG A 69 19.45 -25.84 22.59
C ARG A 69 20.87 -26.19 22.15
N GLY A 70 21.45 -25.43 21.21
CA GLY A 70 22.85 -25.59 20.80
C GLY A 70 23.85 -25.38 21.95
N SER A 71 23.46 -24.62 22.96
CA SER A 71 24.24 -24.34 24.17
C SER A 71 23.79 -25.15 25.41
N GLY A 72 22.90 -26.14 25.25
CA GLY A 72 22.40 -26.95 26.36
C GLY A 72 21.42 -26.24 27.32
N ILE A 73 20.79 -25.15 26.88
CA ILE A 73 19.78 -24.39 27.61
C ILE A 73 18.38 -24.91 27.24
N PRO A 74 17.58 -25.40 28.20
CA PRO A 74 16.23 -25.89 27.94
C PRO A 74 15.31 -24.77 27.42
N PRO A 75 14.41 -25.06 26.45
CA PRO A 75 13.49 -24.05 25.91
C PRO A 75 12.62 -23.34 26.96
N LYS A 76 12.27 -24.03 28.05
CA LYS A 76 11.47 -23.48 29.16
C LYS A 76 12.14 -22.28 29.86
N VAL A 77 13.48 -22.25 29.91
CA VAL A 77 14.22 -21.12 30.50
C VAL A 77 14.01 -19.86 29.67
N LEU A 78 13.88 -20.02 28.36
CA LEU A 78 13.83 -18.94 27.36
C LEU A 78 12.42 -18.61 26.87
N SER A 79 11.36 -19.28 27.37
CA SER A 79 9.98 -19.11 26.87
C SER A 79 9.42 -17.69 27.04
N ASN A 80 9.93 -16.95 28.03
CA ASN A 80 9.63 -15.54 28.27
C ASN A 80 10.92 -14.71 28.23
N ALA A 81 11.89 -15.07 27.36
CA ALA A 81 13.16 -14.37 27.25
C ALA A 81 12.99 -12.90 26.80
N ILE A 82 11.88 -12.61 26.13
CA ILE A 82 11.51 -11.28 25.65
C ILE A 82 10.01 -11.09 25.87
N GLU A 83 9.63 -9.91 26.35
CA GLU A 83 8.22 -9.56 26.55
C GLU A 83 7.53 -9.22 25.22
N GLN A 84 6.29 -9.64 25.05
CA GLN A 84 5.50 -9.30 23.85
C GLN A 84 5.33 -7.78 23.70
N LYS A 85 5.16 -7.06 24.81
CA LYS A 85 5.02 -5.60 24.81
C LYS A 85 6.25 -4.91 24.23
N GLN A 86 7.44 -5.43 24.52
CA GLN A 86 8.71 -4.93 23.99
C GLN A 86 8.75 -5.11 22.47
N VAL A 87 8.44 -6.32 21.97
CA VAL A 87 8.36 -6.62 20.53
C VAL A 87 7.39 -5.68 19.83
N THR A 88 6.17 -5.51 20.35
CA THR A 88 5.17 -4.61 19.77
C THR A 88 5.67 -3.17 19.71
N THR A 89 6.30 -2.69 20.79
CA THR A 89 6.81 -1.32 20.88
C THR A 89 7.93 -1.09 19.88
N ASP A 90 8.95 -1.95 19.88
CA ASP A 90 10.13 -1.83 19.03
C ASP A 90 9.74 -1.97 17.55
N MET A 91 8.85 -2.89 17.20
CA MET A 91 8.38 -3.03 15.82
C MET A 91 7.50 -1.88 15.37
N THR A 92 6.68 -1.31 16.27
CA THR A 92 5.87 -0.12 15.95
C THR A 92 6.79 1.06 15.64
N MET A 93 7.82 1.28 16.46
CA MET A 93 8.84 2.29 16.21
C MET A 93 9.56 2.00 14.89
N TYR A 94 10.04 0.76 14.68
CA TYR A 94 10.69 0.37 13.43
C TYR A 94 9.83 0.66 12.20
N LEU A 95 8.55 0.28 12.19
CA LEU A 95 7.66 0.52 11.04
C LEU A 95 7.42 2.01 10.77
N LYS A 96 7.39 2.85 11.82
CA LYS A 96 7.28 4.32 11.67
C LYS A 96 8.56 4.93 11.12
N HIS A 97 9.70 4.56 11.68
CA HIS A 97 11.00 5.14 11.33
C HIS A 97 11.50 4.65 9.96
N ALA A 98 11.34 3.36 9.65
CA ALA A 98 11.86 2.74 8.43
C ALA A 98 11.31 3.37 7.15
N LEU A 99 10.05 3.84 7.14
CA LEU A 99 9.44 4.54 6.00
C LEU A 99 9.69 6.05 6.01
N ASN A 100 10.08 6.62 7.14
CA ASN A 100 10.40 8.04 7.30
C ASN A 100 11.89 8.35 7.13
N GLN A 101 12.72 7.35 6.76
CA GLN A 101 14.18 7.47 6.60
C GLN A 101 14.93 7.67 7.91
N GLU A 102 14.34 7.26 9.03
CA GLU A 102 14.98 7.33 10.33
C GLU A 102 15.55 5.94 10.65
N ASP A 103 16.83 5.89 10.99
CA ASP A 103 17.45 4.66 11.46
C ASP A 103 16.91 4.35 12.86
N PHE A 104 16.16 3.25 12.97
CA PHE A 104 15.72 2.72 14.24
C PHE A 104 16.42 1.41 14.56
N GLN A 105 17.13 1.39 15.68
CA GLN A 105 17.58 0.17 16.32
C GLN A 105 16.93 0.09 17.71
N PRO A 106 16.28 -1.03 18.04
CA PRO A 106 15.83 -1.32 19.40
C PRO A 106 16.95 -1.10 20.41
N GLN A 107 16.57 -0.68 21.62
CA GLN A 107 17.54 -0.56 22.71
C GLN A 107 18.08 -1.94 23.05
N LYS A 108 19.42 -2.04 23.07
CA LYS A 108 20.14 -3.30 23.28
C LYS A 108 20.02 -3.81 24.71
N GLU A 109 20.18 -2.91 25.70
CA GLU A 109 20.25 -3.27 27.12
C GLU A 109 19.00 -3.96 27.67
N PRO A 110 17.75 -3.49 27.43
CA PRO A 110 16.57 -4.13 28.01
C PRO A 110 16.38 -5.59 27.57
N VAL A 111 16.73 -5.89 26.32
CA VAL A 111 16.60 -7.23 25.73
C VAL A 111 17.73 -8.14 26.25
N GLN A 112 18.96 -7.65 26.25
CA GLN A 112 20.10 -8.43 26.71
C GLN A 112 20.04 -8.72 28.22
N ASN A 113 19.71 -7.72 29.05
CA ASN A 113 19.66 -7.88 30.50
C ASN A 113 18.65 -8.96 30.93
N LEU A 114 17.51 -9.07 30.24
CA LEU A 114 16.50 -10.09 30.55
C LEU A 114 16.96 -11.50 30.18
N ILE A 115 17.63 -11.64 29.03
CA ILE A 115 18.19 -12.90 28.55
C ILE A 115 19.34 -13.33 29.46
N GLU A 116 20.31 -12.45 29.68
CA GLU A 116 21.50 -12.67 30.51
C GLU A 116 21.09 -13.09 31.92
N LYS A 117 20.14 -12.38 32.54
CA LYS A 117 19.64 -12.71 33.88
C LYS A 117 19.08 -14.12 33.95
N LYS A 118 18.29 -14.53 32.95
CA LYS A 118 17.66 -15.87 32.93
C LYS A 118 18.67 -16.99 32.73
N VAL A 119 19.60 -16.80 31.81
CA VAL A 119 20.64 -17.80 31.54
C VAL A 119 21.61 -17.91 32.72
N THR A 120 21.96 -16.78 33.35
CA THR A 120 22.80 -16.74 34.55
C THR A 120 22.16 -17.46 35.73
N VAL A 121 20.85 -17.26 35.96
CA VAL A 121 20.11 -17.98 37.01
C VAL A 121 20.13 -19.48 36.76
N TYR A 122 19.79 -19.92 35.54
CA TYR A 122 19.84 -21.35 35.17
C TYR A 122 21.24 -21.96 35.31
N ALA A 123 22.28 -21.24 34.87
CA ALA A 123 23.65 -21.72 34.96
C ALA A 123 24.13 -21.83 36.42
N LYS A 124 23.75 -20.87 37.29
CA LYS A 124 24.03 -20.96 38.74
C LYS A 124 23.30 -22.12 39.42
N GLU A 125 22.04 -22.37 39.05
CA GLU A 125 21.27 -23.50 39.58
C GLU A 125 21.92 -24.85 39.22
N LYS A 126 22.58 -24.95 38.06
CA LYS A 126 23.22 -26.17 37.58
C LYS A 126 24.67 -26.35 38.09
N SER A 127 25.47 -25.28 38.09
CA SER A 127 26.93 -25.33 38.36
C SER A 127 27.33 -24.78 39.75
N GLY A 128 26.41 -24.14 40.48
CA GLY A 128 26.67 -23.50 41.78
C GLY A 128 27.44 -22.18 41.68
N LYS A 129 28.72 -22.23 41.27
CA LYS A 129 29.55 -21.04 40.99
C LYS A 129 29.90 -20.99 39.52
N LEU A 130 29.71 -19.82 38.91
CA LEU A 130 30.07 -19.59 37.51
C LEU A 130 31.56 -19.27 37.41
N SER A 131 32.25 -20.01 36.53
CA SER A 131 33.59 -19.71 36.07
C SER A 131 33.61 -18.52 35.11
N LYS A 132 34.79 -17.95 34.86
CA LYS A 132 34.97 -16.88 33.88
C LYS A 132 34.57 -17.31 32.45
N GLN A 133 34.88 -18.55 32.07
CA GLN A 133 34.50 -19.12 30.77
C GLN A 133 32.98 -19.27 30.61
N GLU A 134 32.26 -19.66 31.67
CA GLU A 134 30.79 -19.74 31.63
C GLU A 134 30.16 -18.34 31.50
N LEU A 135 30.70 -17.33 32.18
CA LEU A 135 30.26 -15.94 32.03
C LEU A 135 30.50 -15.42 30.61
N ASP A 136 31.67 -15.68 30.03
CA ASP A 136 31.99 -15.31 28.65
C ASP A 136 31.04 -16.01 27.65
N GLY A 137 30.70 -17.29 27.90
CA GLY A 137 29.72 -18.04 27.11
C GLY A 137 28.30 -17.47 27.20
N ILE A 138 27.88 -17.03 28.38
CA ILE A 138 26.58 -16.36 28.59
C ILE A 138 26.54 -15.03 27.83
N ASN A 139 27.60 -14.25 27.88
CA ASN A 139 27.70 -12.98 27.14
C ASN A 139 27.62 -13.21 25.64
N TYR A 140 28.38 -14.18 25.11
CA TYR A 140 28.32 -14.55 23.71
C TYR A 140 26.92 -15.01 23.28
N PHE A 141 26.28 -15.88 24.06
CA PHE A 141 24.91 -16.32 23.80
C PHE A 141 23.92 -15.14 23.77
N THR A 142 24.07 -14.20 24.71
CA THR A 142 23.20 -13.02 24.83
C THR A 142 23.36 -12.08 23.64
N GLU A 143 24.59 -11.92 23.13
CA GLU A 143 24.87 -11.18 21.89
C GLU A 143 24.23 -11.85 20.66
N GLU A 144 24.39 -13.16 20.50
CA GLU A 144 23.78 -13.89 19.38
C GLU A 144 22.25 -13.92 19.45
N ALA A 145 21.67 -14.06 20.65
CA ALA A 145 20.23 -13.98 20.85
C ALA A 145 19.69 -12.58 20.51
N TYR A 146 20.44 -11.52 20.85
CA TYR A 146 20.09 -10.15 20.45
C TYR A 146 20.21 -9.93 18.93
N LYS A 147 21.24 -10.46 18.27
CA LYS A 147 21.33 -10.43 16.80
C LYS A 147 20.12 -11.10 16.15
N GLN A 148 19.70 -12.24 16.70
CA GLN A 148 18.51 -12.94 16.23
C GLN A 148 17.25 -12.11 16.43
N TYR A 149 17.08 -11.52 17.62
CA TYR A 149 16.00 -10.56 17.89
C TYR A 149 15.93 -9.47 16.81
N ILE A 150 17.04 -8.75 16.59
CA ILE A 150 17.11 -7.68 15.60
C ILE A 150 16.82 -8.17 14.17
N SER A 151 17.28 -9.37 13.79
CA SER A 151 17.04 -9.93 12.47
C SER A 151 15.56 -10.19 12.19
N TYR A 152 14.78 -10.55 13.20
CA TYR A 152 13.33 -10.77 13.05
C TYR A 152 12.53 -9.47 13.07
N LEU A 153 13.05 -8.41 13.72
CA LEU A 153 12.43 -7.09 13.68
C LEU A 153 12.68 -6.36 12.36
N LYS A 154 13.87 -6.55 11.75
CA LYS A 154 14.23 -5.87 10.50
C LYS A 154 13.54 -6.51 9.30
N ILE A 155 12.75 -5.72 8.60
CA ILE A 155 12.11 -6.12 7.34
C ILE A 155 13.07 -5.79 6.19
N PRO A 156 13.62 -6.78 5.45
CA PRO A 156 14.78 -6.59 4.57
C PRO A 156 14.63 -5.50 3.50
N PHE A 157 13.42 -5.26 3.00
CA PHE A 157 13.17 -4.28 1.95
C PHE A 157 12.59 -2.95 2.46
N LEU A 158 12.10 -2.89 3.71
CA LEU A 158 11.30 -1.74 4.15
C LEU A 158 12.15 -0.47 4.32
N ALA A 159 13.37 -0.62 4.85
CA ALA A 159 14.32 0.49 4.95
C ALA A 159 14.77 0.99 3.55
N ALA A 160 15.02 0.07 2.62
CA ALA A 160 15.35 0.42 1.24
C ALA A 160 14.18 1.12 0.53
N LEU A 161 12.94 0.71 0.80
CA LEU A 161 11.75 1.40 0.32
C LEU A 161 11.64 2.80 0.92
N GLY A 162 11.83 2.96 2.24
CA GLY A 162 11.82 4.27 2.90
C GLY A 162 12.87 5.22 2.34
N GLN A 163 14.09 4.75 2.12
CA GLN A 163 15.16 5.53 1.50
C GLN A 163 14.78 5.97 0.08
N LYS A 164 14.23 5.07 -0.74
CA LYS A 164 13.74 5.41 -2.09
C LYS A 164 12.58 6.41 -2.03
N ILE A 165 11.61 6.21 -1.15
CA ILE A 165 10.51 7.15 -0.96
C ILE A 165 11.07 8.52 -0.61
N GLY A 166 12.06 8.58 0.29
CA GLY A 166 12.74 9.80 0.69
C GLY A 166 13.42 10.56 -0.43
N THR A 167 14.29 9.87 -1.17
CA THR A 167 15.01 10.46 -2.31
C THR A 167 14.05 10.93 -3.41
N PHE A 168 12.94 10.20 -3.60
CA PHE A 168 11.97 10.48 -4.65
C PHE A 168 10.73 11.23 -4.15
N ASN A 169 10.66 11.67 -2.89
CA ASN A 169 9.40 12.17 -2.32
C ASN A 169 8.95 13.45 -3.04
N GLN A 170 9.89 14.35 -3.30
CA GLN A 170 9.64 15.55 -4.10
C GLN A 170 9.23 15.19 -5.54
N GLN A 171 9.85 14.18 -6.15
CA GLN A 171 9.53 13.75 -7.51
C GLN A 171 8.15 13.09 -7.60
N ILE A 172 7.80 12.25 -6.62
CA ILE A 172 6.47 11.62 -6.50
C ILE A 172 5.41 12.69 -6.31
N MET A 173 5.65 13.67 -5.43
CA MET A 173 4.73 14.78 -5.22
C MET A 173 4.56 15.62 -6.49
N LEU A 174 5.65 15.95 -7.20
CA LEU A 174 5.59 16.67 -8.47
C LEU A 174 4.83 15.87 -9.53
N PHE A 175 5.02 14.56 -9.61
CA PHE A 175 4.32 13.69 -10.56
C PHE A 175 2.82 13.62 -10.25
N LEU A 176 2.46 13.51 -8.96
CA LEU A 176 1.08 13.51 -8.50
C LEU A 176 0.38 14.85 -8.80
N ILE A 177 1.04 15.99 -8.52
CA ILE A 177 0.56 17.33 -8.87
C ILE A 177 0.40 17.45 -10.39
N SER A 178 1.36 16.98 -11.17
CA SER A 178 1.32 17.04 -12.63
C SER A 178 0.16 16.23 -13.22
N LEU A 179 -0.09 15.02 -12.70
CA LEU A 179 -1.22 14.20 -13.12
C LEU A 179 -2.56 14.80 -12.70
N GLY A 180 -2.64 15.36 -11.49
CA GLY A 180 -3.83 16.06 -10.98
C GLY A 180 -4.14 17.31 -11.81
N LEU A 181 -3.17 18.20 -12.00
CA LEU A 181 -3.29 19.40 -12.82
C LEU A 181 -3.64 19.05 -14.27
N GLY A 182 -2.98 18.05 -14.87
CA GLY A 182 -3.28 17.59 -16.21
C GLY A 182 -4.73 17.11 -16.33
N THR A 183 -5.24 16.39 -15.34
CA THR A 183 -6.66 15.97 -15.29
C THR A 183 -7.60 17.18 -15.25
N VAL A 184 -7.31 18.18 -14.40
CA VAL A 184 -8.12 19.40 -14.28
C VAL A 184 -8.09 20.22 -15.56
N ILE A 185 -6.92 20.46 -16.15
CA ILE A 185 -6.75 21.23 -17.37
C ILE A 185 -7.47 20.56 -18.54
N LEU A 186 -7.28 19.25 -18.73
CA LEU A 186 -7.93 18.51 -19.82
C LEU A 186 -9.45 18.47 -19.64
N SER A 187 -9.93 18.31 -18.40
CA SER A 187 -11.36 18.37 -18.09
C SER A 187 -11.93 19.77 -18.35
N GLY A 188 -11.23 20.82 -17.93
CA GLY A 188 -11.58 22.22 -18.20
C GLY A 188 -11.61 22.54 -19.69
N MET A 189 -10.63 22.05 -20.45
CA MET A 189 -10.59 22.18 -21.90
C MET A 189 -11.79 21.48 -22.56
N LEU A 190 -12.14 20.27 -22.10
CA LEU A 190 -13.32 19.56 -22.59
C LEU A 190 -14.62 20.31 -22.27
N ILE A 191 -14.74 20.87 -21.07
CA ILE A 191 -15.88 21.70 -20.65
C ILE A 191 -15.99 22.95 -21.53
N PHE A 192 -14.88 23.67 -21.74
CA PHE A 192 -14.84 24.88 -22.58
C PHE A 192 -15.26 24.58 -24.03
N LEU A 193 -14.72 23.52 -24.63
CA LEU A 193 -15.04 23.11 -26.00
C LEU A 193 -16.51 22.68 -26.18
N LEU A 194 -17.14 22.16 -25.13
CA LEU A 194 -18.49 21.57 -25.19
C LEU A 194 -19.54 22.33 -24.37
N TYR A 195 -19.24 23.54 -23.87
CA TYR A 195 -20.10 24.27 -22.94
C TYR A 195 -21.53 24.48 -23.47
N LYS A 196 -21.68 24.71 -24.79
CA LYS A 196 -22.99 24.89 -25.46
C LYS A 196 -23.77 23.58 -25.66
N ARG A 197 -23.17 22.43 -25.39
CA ARG A 197 -23.72 21.09 -25.68
C ARG A 197 -23.50 20.16 -24.49
N LEU A 198 -24.23 20.41 -23.40
CA LEU A 198 -24.11 19.68 -22.14
C LEU A 198 -24.27 18.15 -22.32
N PHE A 199 -25.15 17.70 -23.21
CA PHE A 199 -25.29 16.25 -23.48
C PHE A 199 -24.02 15.62 -24.09
N MET A 200 -23.26 16.36 -24.92
CA MET A 200 -21.99 15.85 -25.45
C MET A 200 -20.92 15.83 -24.35
N LEU A 201 -20.85 16.89 -23.54
CA LEU A 201 -19.92 16.98 -22.41
C LEU A 201 -20.07 15.78 -21.48
N LEU A 202 -21.30 15.50 -21.02
CA LEU A 202 -21.59 14.37 -20.14
C LEU A 202 -21.24 13.02 -20.78
N ARG A 203 -21.40 12.89 -22.10
CA ARG A 203 -21.05 11.65 -22.82
C ARG A 203 -19.54 11.41 -22.83
N TYR A 204 -18.74 12.43 -23.16
CA TYR A 204 -17.28 12.29 -23.20
C TYR A 204 -16.69 12.15 -21.78
N LEU A 205 -17.28 12.82 -20.79
CA LEU A 205 -16.91 12.62 -19.39
C LEU A 205 -17.25 11.19 -18.92
N SER A 206 -18.42 10.67 -19.28
CA SER A 206 -18.77 9.26 -19.02
C SER A 206 -17.76 8.29 -19.63
N PHE A 207 -17.26 8.54 -20.85
CA PHE A 207 -16.20 7.72 -21.44
C PHE A 207 -14.90 7.78 -20.65
N ALA A 208 -14.48 8.97 -20.19
CA ALA A 208 -13.29 9.11 -19.37
C ALA A 208 -13.40 8.34 -18.04
N PHE A 209 -14.51 8.53 -17.32
CA PHE A 209 -14.78 7.84 -16.06
C PHE A 209 -14.91 6.32 -16.25
N SER A 210 -15.54 5.87 -17.33
CA SER A 210 -15.63 4.44 -17.66
C SER A 210 -14.25 3.82 -17.90
N GLY A 211 -13.42 4.50 -18.69
CA GLY A 211 -12.05 4.06 -18.97
C GLY A 211 -11.21 3.98 -17.71
N THR A 212 -11.31 4.98 -16.83
CA THR A 212 -10.60 4.99 -15.55
C THR A 212 -11.08 3.84 -14.67
N GLY A 213 -12.39 3.65 -14.53
CA GLY A 213 -12.95 2.53 -13.76
C GLY A 213 -12.47 1.18 -14.28
N LEU A 214 -12.44 0.99 -15.60
CA LEU A 214 -11.95 -0.25 -16.23
C LEU A 214 -10.47 -0.50 -15.95
N ILE A 215 -9.61 0.52 -16.07
CA ILE A 215 -8.17 0.38 -15.78
C ILE A 215 -7.96 0.02 -14.30
N LEU A 216 -8.64 0.72 -13.40
CA LEU A 216 -8.54 0.53 -11.95
C LEU A 216 -9.09 -0.83 -11.48
N ILE A 217 -9.94 -1.49 -12.26
CA ILE A 217 -10.45 -2.83 -11.94
C ILE A 217 -9.59 -3.91 -12.61
N THR A 218 -9.35 -3.78 -13.91
CA THR A 218 -8.70 -4.84 -14.71
C THR A 218 -7.25 -5.06 -14.29
N MET A 219 -6.47 -3.99 -14.09
CA MET A 219 -5.06 -4.09 -13.74
C MET A 219 -4.85 -4.79 -12.38
N PRO A 220 -5.54 -4.42 -11.30
CA PRO A 220 -5.45 -5.16 -10.02
C PRO A 220 -5.95 -6.60 -10.11
N LEU A 221 -7.03 -6.85 -10.87
CA LEU A 221 -7.58 -8.19 -11.02
C LEU A 221 -6.54 -9.14 -11.64
N ILE A 222 -5.86 -8.69 -12.70
CA ILE A 222 -4.78 -9.45 -13.36
C ILE A 222 -3.66 -9.78 -12.36
N ILE A 223 -3.26 -8.83 -11.52
CA ILE A 223 -2.21 -9.05 -10.50
C ILE A 223 -2.64 -10.07 -9.45
N ILE A 224 -3.89 -10.00 -8.98
CA ILE A 224 -4.43 -10.94 -7.99
C ILE A 224 -4.53 -12.35 -8.61
N THR A 225 -5.07 -12.48 -9.82
CA THR A 225 -5.30 -13.77 -10.47
C THR A 225 -4.01 -14.44 -10.95
N SER A 226 -3.00 -13.66 -11.32
CA SER A 226 -1.68 -14.19 -11.71
C SER A 226 -0.90 -14.82 -10.55
N LYS A 227 -1.37 -14.67 -9.30
CA LYS A 227 -0.74 -15.17 -8.08
C LYS A 227 0.71 -14.71 -7.89
N VAL A 228 1.12 -13.61 -8.55
CA VAL A 228 2.49 -13.05 -8.42
C VAL A 228 2.82 -12.74 -6.96
N ILE A 229 1.85 -12.21 -6.20
CA ILE A 229 2.01 -11.93 -4.76
C ILE A 229 2.31 -13.20 -3.95
N ASN A 230 1.81 -14.37 -4.38
CA ASN A 230 2.03 -15.62 -3.66
C ASN A 230 3.39 -16.27 -4.00
N ARG A 231 4.13 -15.73 -4.97
CA ARG A 231 5.47 -16.21 -5.36
C ARG A 231 6.61 -15.44 -4.69
N LEU A 232 6.29 -14.53 -3.77
CA LEU A 232 7.28 -13.79 -3.01
C LEU A 232 8.05 -14.75 -2.09
N SER A 233 9.37 -14.85 -2.29
CA SER A 233 10.25 -15.66 -1.45
C SER A 233 10.53 -14.94 -0.14
N ILE A 234 9.55 -14.96 0.77
CA ILE A 234 9.69 -14.44 2.13
C ILE A 234 9.76 -15.64 3.08
N GLN A 235 10.92 -15.85 3.68
CA GLN A 235 11.17 -17.01 4.55
C GLN A 235 10.35 -16.96 5.85
N GLN A 236 10.13 -15.76 6.40
CA GLN A 236 9.40 -15.56 7.65
C GLN A 236 7.87 -15.57 7.41
N PRO A 237 7.10 -16.51 8.01
CA PRO A 237 5.66 -16.66 7.77
C PRO A 237 4.82 -15.43 8.17
N SER A 238 5.11 -14.83 9.32
CA SER A 238 4.44 -13.62 9.80
C SER A 238 4.61 -12.46 8.82
N LEU A 239 5.83 -12.25 8.32
CA LEU A 239 6.16 -11.20 7.35
C LEU A 239 5.49 -11.45 6.00
N TYR A 240 5.47 -12.70 5.53
CA TYR A 240 4.75 -13.07 4.32
C TYR A 240 3.26 -12.73 4.42
N THR A 241 2.63 -13.06 5.55
CA THR A 241 1.22 -12.76 5.79
C THR A 241 0.95 -11.26 5.81
N LEU A 242 1.80 -10.48 6.50
CA LEU A 242 1.69 -9.03 6.52
C LEU A 242 1.81 -8.44 5.11
N MET A 243 2.84 -8.83 4.36
CA MET A 243 3.11 -8.27 3.03
C MET A 243 2.03 -8.61 2.01
N THR A 244 1.59 -9.87 1.99
CA THR A 244 0.51 -10.27 1.11
C THR A 244 -0.80 -9.55 1.46
N THR A 245 -1.05 -9.25 2.75
CA THR A 245 -2.22 -8.49 3.19
C THR A 245 -2.13 -7.02 2.81
N VAL A 246 -0.97 -6.38 2.98
CA VAL A 246 -0.72 -4.99 2.54
C VAL A 246 -0.95 -4.87 1.02
N LEU A 247 -0.31 -5.72 0.22
CA LEU A 247 -0.41 -5.68 -1.24
C LEU A 247 -1.84 -5.96 -1.72
N LYS A 248 -2.48 -7.03 -1.24
CA LYS A 248 -3.86 -7.35 -1.61
C LYS A 248 -4.83 -6.26 -1.16
N GLY A 249 -4.62 -5.68 0.02
CA GLY A 249 -5.42 -4.57 0.53
C GLY A 249 -5.34 -3.32 -0.34
N SER A 250 -4.15 -2.97 -0.85
CA SER A 250 -3.98 -1.88 -1.83
C SER A 250 -4.72 -2.15 -3.14
N LEU A 251 -4.62 -3.38 -3.67
CA LEU A 251 -5.30 -3.78 -4.91
C LEU A 251 -6.82 -3.77 -4.77
N ILE A 252 -7.36 -4.22 -3.64
CA ILE A 252 -8.81 -4.17 -3.37
C ILE A 252 -9.30 -2.71 -3.34
N ARG A 253 -8.53 -1.77 -2.77
CA ARG A 253 -8.89 -0.34 -2.78
C ARG A 253 -8.98 0.23 -4.20
N LEU A 254 -8.08 -0.18 -5.10
CA LEU A 254 -8.15 0.17 -6.52
C LEU A 254 -9.46 -0.33 -7.14
N ILE A 255 -9.85 -1.58 -6.87
CA ILE A 255 -11.10 -2.17 -7.38
C ILE A 255 -12.32 -1.42 -6.85
N VAL A 256 -12.35 -1.10 -5.55
CA VAL A 256 -13.48 -0.36 -4.94
C VAL A 256 -13.63 1.02 -5.56
N LEU A 257 -12.53 1.77 -5.71
CA LEU A 257 -12.55 3.08 -6.36
C LEU A 257 -12.89 2.98 -7.84
N GLY A 258 -12.34 2.00 -8.55
CA GLY A 258 -12.68 1.72 -9.95
C GLY A 258 -14.17 1.43 -10.13
N SER A 259 -14.78 0.68 -9.22
CA SER A 259 -16.22 0.40 -9.21
C SER A 259 -17.04 1.67 -9.03
N LEU A 260 -16.62 2.58 -8.14
CA LEU A 260 -17.23 3.89 -7.97
C LEU A 260 -17.18 4.73 -9.27
N PHE A 261 -16.03 4.71 -9.97
CA PHE A 261 -15.89 5.39 -11.27
C PHE A 261 -16.84 4.83 -12.33
N ILE A 262 -17.05 3.51 -12.37
CA ILE A 262 -18.05 2.88 -13.27
C ILE A 262 -19.46 3.35 -12.93
N ILE A 263 -19.84 3.39 -11.66
CA ILE A 263 -21.18 3.86 -11.23
C ILE A 263 -21.39 5.32 -11.67
N ILE A 264 -20.41 6.20 -11.43
CA ILE A 264 -20.45 7.60 -11.87
C ILE A 264 -20.58 7.67 -13.40
N SER A 265 -19.84 6.84 -14.13
CA SER A 265 -19.90 6.80 -15.59
C SER A 265 -21.30 6.46 -16.12
N LEU A 266 -21.98 5.50 -15.49
CA LEU A 266 -23.33 5.08 -15.85
C LEU A 266 -24.35 6.21 -15.62
N ILE A 267 -24.25 6.91 -14.48
CA ILE A 267 -25.09 8.06 -14.16
C ILE A 267 -24.90 9.19 -15.19
N LEU A 268 -23.65 9.49 -15.55
CA LEU A 268 -23.31 10.50 -16.56
C LEU A 268 -23.84 10.10 -17.96
N SER A 269 -23.71 8.83 -18.33
CA SER A 269 -24.22 8.29 -19.60
C SER A 269 -25.74 8.41 -19.69
N TYR A 270 -26.44 7.99 -18.64
CA TYR A 270 -27.90 8.09 -18.55
C TYR A 270 -28.36 9.56 -18.65
N SER A 271 -27.72 10.45 -17.90
CA SER A 271 -28.01 11.89 -17.91
C SER A 271 -27.78 12.52 -19.29
N SER A 272 -26.71 12.13 -19.99
CA SER A 272 -26.44 12.54 -21.36
C SER A 272 -27.58 12.17 -22.31
N VAL A 273 -28.08 10.94 -22.23
CA VAL A 273 -29.19 10.46 -23.06
C VAL A 273 -30.47 11.24 -22.79
N GLN A 274 -30.80 11.49 -21.51
CA GLN A 274 -32.00 12.24 -21.14
C GLN A 274 -31.96 13.69 -21.63
N LEU A 275 -30.81 14.36 -21.50
CA LEU A 275 -30.64 15.73 -22.01
C LEU A 275 -30.73 15.81 -23.53
N ARG A 276 -30.17 14.81 -24.23
CA ARG A 276 -30.31 14.71 -25.69
C ARG A 276 -31.78 14.58 -26.11
N LYS A 277 -32.57 13.75 -25.42
CA LYS A 277 -34.01 13.59 -25.71
C LYS A 277 -34.74 14.93 -25.52
N LYS A 278 -34.49 15.63 -24.41
CA LYS A 278 -35.08 16.95 -24.12
C LYS A 278 -34.73 18.00 -25.18
N GLU A 279 -33.46 18.09 -25.58
CA GLU A 279 -33.03 19.03 -26.63
C GLU A 279 -33.65 18.75 -27.99
N VAL A 280 -33.74 17.48 -28.39
CA VAL A 280 -34.36 17.09 -29.68
C VAL A 280 -35.84 17.44 -29.67
N ALA A 281 -36.57 17.11 -28.60
CA ALA A 281 -37.97 17.48 -28.44
C ALA A 281 -38.18 19.00 -28.50
N ALA A 282 -37.34 19.78 -27.84
CA ALA A 282 -37.40 21.24 -27.86
C ALA A 282 -37.17 21.82 -29.27
N ARG A 283 -36.21 21.27 -30.05
CA ARG A 283 -35.99 21.69 -31.44
C ARG A 283 -37.16 21.37 -32.35
N VAL A 284 -37.78 20.20 -32.19
CA VAL A 284 -38.98 19.83 -32.96
C VAL A 284 -40.14 20.77 -32.65
N ARG A 285 -40.38 21.09 -31.37
CA ARG A 285 -41.40 22.08 -30.96
C ARG A 285 -41.15 23.47 -31.56
N ARG A 286 -39.90 23.96 -31.52
CA ARG A 286 -39.53 25.26 -32.12
C ARG A 286 -39.72 25.31 -33.64
N LYS A 287 -39.43 24.21 -34.35
CA LYS A 287 -39.66 24.11 -35.80
C LYS A 287 -41.16 24.13 -36.14
N ARG A 288 -42.00 23.46 -35.34
CA ARG A 288 -43.46 23.49 -35.52
C ARG A 288 -44.02 24.90 -35.31
N LYS A 289 -43.58 25.62 -34.26
CA LYS A 289 -43.99 27.01 -33.98
C LYS A 289 -43.53 28.06 -35.02
N LYS A 290 -42.58 27.75 -35.90
CA LYS A 290 -42.14 28.66 -36.97
C LYS A 290 -42.86 28.42 -38.31
N LYS A 291 -43.69 27.38 -38.38
CA LYS A 291 -44.39 26.95 -39.60
C LYS A 291 -45.88 27.36 -39.59
N TYR A 292 -46.34 27.88 -38.47
CA TYR A 292 -47.62 28.55 -38.25
C TYR A 292 -47.29 29.97 -37.78
#